data_AF-A0A1A9B812-F1
#
_entry.id   AF-A0A1A9B812-F1
#
_cell.length_a   1.000
_cell.length_b   1.000
_cell.length_c   1.000
_cell.angle_alpha   90.00
_cell.angle_beta   90.00
_cell.angle_gamma   90.00
#
_symmetry.space_group_name_H-M   'P 1'
#
loop_
_entity.id
_entity.type
_entity.pdbx_description
1 polymer ?
#
loop_
_entity_poly.entity_id
_entity_poly.type
_entity_poly.pdbx_seq_one_letter_code
_entity_poly.pdbx_strand_id
1 'polypeptide(L)'
;MRLGFDLADQAPYPDLLPMLPPQEATRVLIAAGLQKVDIPSPTPDGLNSWRRRTDWNSGTADGHLHRDVWNLSEFAGLLRRTGRPDRQQWQGLYRIMQEKVWPNAYPAGVADAMPTLWRAYLDGGRGEMMRLGTPRVTQPVYDAFAVGDLVLGGCLVDIKVYADPAPALPEFMDQLLGYVLSDSADAFAIRSIGVYLGWHARLLTAELSEPLGCEQTQLVQSLTELRTAMRAIIRPEVQRARFYKHGTLPGPPGEHP
;
A
#
# COMPACT_ATOMS: atom_id res chain seq x y z
N MET A 1 5.31 -0.85 -9.70
CA MET A 1 4.70 0.26 -10.50
C MET A 1 4.44 1.44 -9.56
N ARG A 2 4.60 2.70 -10.01
CA ARG A 2 4.57 3.92 -9.16
C ARG A 2 3.18 4.41 -8.75
N LEU A 3 2.16 3.55 -8.83
CA LEU A 3 0.75 3.87 -8.61
C LEU A 3 0.49 4.56 -7.27
N GLY A 4 1.07 4.03 -6.18
CA GLY A 4 0.92 4.64 -4.85
C GLY A 4 1.48 6.06 -4.79
N PHE A 5 2.65 6.30 -5.39
CA PHE A 5 3.22 7.65 -5.50
C PHE A 5 2.39 8.61 -6.34
N ASP A 6 1.64 8.12 -7.32
CA ASP A 6 0.80 8.95 -8.16
C ASP A 6 -0.52 9.35 -7.48
N LEU A 7 -1.15 8.38 -6.83
CA LEU A 7 -2.50 8.51 -6.30
C LEU A 7 -2.54 9.07 -4.89
N ALA A 8 -1.47 8.93 -4.11
CA ALA A 8 -1.48 9.39 -2.73
C ALA A 8 -1.67 10.91 -2.63
N ASP A 9 -2.56 11.31 -1.72
CA ASP A 9 -2.78 12.72 -1.36
C ASP A 9 -1.70 13.23 -0.37
N GLN A 10 -1.05 12.31 0.34
CA GLN A 10 0.01 12.55 1.33
C GLN A 10 1.26 11.70 1.01
N ALA A 11 2.32 11.80 1.82
CA ALA A 11 3.49 10.95 1.65
C ALA A 11 3.10 9.45 1.74
N PRO A 12 3.33 8.66 0.67
CA PRO A 12 3.00 7.24 0.68
C PRO A 12 4.07 6.43 1.41
N TYR A 13 3.79 5.17 1.73
CA TYR A 13 4.75 4.23 2.33
C TYR A 13 5.41 4.73 3.64
N PRO A 14 4.61 5.03 4.69
CA PRO A 14 5.10 5.62 5.94
C PRO A 14 6.10 4.73 6.70
N ASP A 15 6.11 3.42 6.46
CA ASP A 15 7.10 2.50 7.06
C ASP A 15 8.43 2.44 6.29
N LEU A 16 8.43 2.84 5.01
CA LEU A 16 9.58 2.73 4.12
C LEU A 16 10.37 4.04 4.05
N LEU A 17 9.69 5.16 3.82
CA LEU A 17 10.34 6.46 3.61
C LEU A 17 11.24 6.88 4.79
N PRO A 18 10.89 6.63 6.07
CA PRO A 18 11.78 6.96 7.18
C PRO A 18 13.09 6.14 7.19
N MET A 19 13.10 4.97 6.55
CA MET A 19 14.28 4.10 6.44
C MET A 19 15.27 4.56 5.37
N LEU A 20 14.90 5.55 4.57
CA LEU A 20 15.77 6.15 3.56
C LEU A 20 16.64 7.25 4.20
N PRO A 21 17.81 7.57 3.60
CA PRO A 21 18.49 8.83 3.88
C PRO A 21 17.52 10.01 3.66
N PRO A 22 17.46 11.02 4.55
CA PRO A 22 16.46 12.09 4.47
C PRO A 22 16.44 12.85 3.13
N GLN A 23 17.61 13.03 2.52
CA GLN A 23 17.76 13.68 1.21
C GLN A 23 17.13 12.85 0.09
N GLU A 24 17.28 11.52 0.14
CA GLU A 24 16.68 10.61 -0.84
C GLU A 24 15.16 10.52 -0.70
N ALA A 25 14.64 10.44 0.54
CA ALA A 25 13.21 10.51 0.78
C ALA A 25 12.61 11.80 0.21
N THR A 26 13.25 12.94 0.48
CA THR A 26 12.84 14.26 -0.03
C THR A 26 12.87 14.29 -1.56
N ARG A 27 13.94 13.80 -2.18
CA ARG A 27 14.09 13.75 -3.64
C ARG A 27 12.99 12.93 -4.30
N VAL A 28 12.71 11.73 -3.78
CA VAL A 28 11.66 10.84 -4.30
C VAL A 28 10.27 11.48 -4.16
N LEU A 29 9.98 12.11 -3.02
CA LEU A 29 8.70 12.79 -2.80
C LEU A 29 8.50 13.96 -3.77
N ILE A 30 9.53 14.78 -3.99
CA ILE A 30 9.51 15.88 -4.97
C ILE A 30 9.34 15.34 -6.40
N ALA A 31 10.11 14.31 -6.77
CA ALA A 31 10.02 13.67 -8.09
C ALA A 31 8.64 13.04 -8.31
N ALA A 32 7.99 12.59 -7.24
CA ALA A 32 6.62 12.09 -7.28
C ALA A 32 5.58 13.22 -7.36
N GLY A 33 5.93 14.50 -7.22
CA GLY A 33 5.01 15.64 -7.30
C GLY A 33 4.44 16.10 -5.96
N LEU A 34 5.05 15.68 -4.85
CA LEU A 34 4.68 16.11 -3.50
C LEU A 34 5.55 17.32 -3.10
N GLN A 35 4.98 18.20 -2.28
CA GLN A 35 5.69 19.31 -1.67
C GLN A 35 5.47 19.33 -0.16
N LYS A 36 6.45 19.86 0.56
CA LYS A 36 6.30 20.11 1.99
C LYS A 36 5.43 21.34 2.21
N VAL A 37 4.46 21.25 3.11
CA VAL A 37 3.62 22.35 3.57
C VAL A 37 3.93 22.63 5.03
N ASP A 38 3.83 23.89 5.45
CA ASP A 38 4.08 24.29 6.83
C ASP A 38 2.90 23.90 7.73
N ILE A 39 2.87 22.62 8.10
CA ILE A 39 1.96 22.07 9.08
C ILE A 39 2.83 21.42 10.17
N PRO A 40 2.57 21.71 11.47
CA PRO A 40 3.25 21.03 12.56
C PRO A 40 3.12 19.51 12.39
N SER A 41 4.25 18.81 12.24
CA SER A 41 4.23 17.35 12.14
C SER A 41 4.31 16.74 13.53
N PRO A 42 3.34 15.91 13.95
CA PRO A 42 3.43 15.20 15.22
C PRO A 42 4.48 14.08 15.18
N THR A 43 4.95 13.69 13.99
CA THR A 43 5.94 12.62 13.81
C THR A 43 7.33 13.19 13.53
N PRO A 44 8.42 12.59 14.08
CA PRO A 44 9.80 13.06 13.90
C PRO A 44 10.31 13.04 12.45
N ASP A 45 9.68 12.23 11.58
CA ASP A 45 10.03 12.09 10.16
C ASP A 45 9.39 13.17 9.27
N GLY A 46 8.42 13.93 9.78
CA GLY A 46 7.80 15.02 9.03
C GLY A 46 6.91 14.58 7.86
N LEU A 47 6.62 13.29 7.69
CA LEU A 47 5.91 12.79 6.49
C LEU A 47 4.49 13.37 6.37
N ASN A 48 3.83 13.62 7.49
CA ASN A 48 2.50 14.23 7.55
C ASN A 48 2.45 15.67 7.03
N SER A 49 3.60 16.31 6.82
CA SER A 49 3.72 17.66 6.23
C SER A 49 3.81 17.65 4.69
N TRP A 50 3.76 16.50 4.03
CA TRP A 50 3.84 16.43 2.57
C TRP A 50 2.45 16.34 1.91
N ARG A 51 2.23 17.13 0.86
CA ARG A 51 0.97 17.17 0.11
C ARG A 51 1.21 17.18 -1.38
N ARG A 52 0.24 16.63 -2.12
CA ARG A 52 0.20 16.69 -3.58
C ARG A 52 0.21 18.14 -4.06
N ARG A 53 1.10 18.49 -4.99
CA ARG A 53 1.02 19.77 -5.69
C ARG A 53 -0.21 19.81 -6.60
N THR A 54 -0.92 20.94 -6.61
CA THR A 54 -2.14 21.11 -7.43
C THR A 54 -1.86 21.17 -8.92
N ASP A 55 -0.65 21.58 -9.32
CA ASP A 55 -0.19 21.67 -10.70
C ASP A 55 0.54 20.40 -11.18
N TRP A 56 0.59 19.35 -10.37
CA TRP A 56 1.28 18.11 -10.70
C TRP A 56 0.61 17.37 -11.86
N ASN A 57 1.41 17.02 -12.88
CA ASN A 57 0.99 16.15 -13.97
C ASN A 57 1.77 14.83 -13.95
N SER A 58 1.07 13.74 -13.70
CA SER A 58 1.57 12.36 -13.70
C SER A 58 2.23 11.93 -15.02
N GLY A 59 1.88 12.58 -16.14
CA GLY A 59 2.44 12.34 -17.47
C GLY A 59 3.84 12.91 -17.68
N THR A 60 4.25 13.91 -16.90
CA THR A 60 5.55 14.61 -17.05
C THR A 60 6.57 14.20 -15.99
N ALA A 61 6.27 13.18 -15.21
CA ALA A 61 7.13 12.82 -14.09
C ALA A 61 8.50 12.31 -14.54
N ASP A 62 9.50 12.59 -13.69
CA ASP A 62 10.90 12.28 -13.90
C ASP A 62 11.12 10.82 -14.36
N GLY A 63 11.90 10.65 -15.43
CA GLY A 63 12.27 9.33 -15.94
C GLY A 63 13.02 8.48 -14.90
N HIS A 64 13.71 9.12 -13.96
CA HIS A 64 14.39 8.45 -12.85
C HIS A 64 13.42 7.83 -11.84
N LEU A 65 12.21 8.38 -11.69
CA LEU A 65 11.25 7.92 -10.68
C LEU A 65 10.84 6.45 -10.90
N HIS A 66 10.79 5.97 -12.15
CA HIS A 66 10.50 4.55 -12.42
C HIS A 66 11.54 3.63 -11.79
N ARG A 67 12.82 3.99 -11.95
CA ARG A 67 13.94 3.26 -11.38
C ARG A 67 13.98 3.39 -9.86
N ASP A 68 13.73 4.59 -9.33
CA ASP A 68 13.69 4.81 -7.89
C ASP A 68 12.62 3.95 -7.21
N VAL A 69 11.41 3.94 -7.76
CA VAL A 69 10.31 3.14 -7.21
C VAL A 69 10.58 1.64 -7.31
N TRP A 70 11.25 1.18 -8.38
CA TRP A 70 11.71 -0.21 -8.49
C TRP A 70 12.70 -0.55 -7.37
N ASN A 71 13.74 0.26 -7.20
CA ASN A 71 14.74 0.06 -6.15
C ASN A 71 14.11 0.08 -4.76
N LEU A 72 13.14 0.98 -4.55
CA LEU A 72 12.37 1.06 -3.31
C LEU A 72 11.51 -0.18 -3.06
N SER A 73 10.93 -0.81 -4.09
CA SER A 73 10.17 -2.06 -3.89
C SER A 73 11.07 -3.22 -3.50
N GLU A 74 12.27 -3.31 -4.10
CA GLU A 74 13.28 -4.30 -3.72
C GLU A 74 13.75 -4.07 -2.27
N PHE A 75 14.02 -2.82 -1.90
CA PHE A 75 14.40 -2.45 -0.54
C PHE A 75 13.29 -2.76 0.48
N ALA A 76 12.04 -2.45 0.16
CA ALA A 76 10.89 -2.80 0.99
C ALA A 76 10.73 -4.32 1.15
N GLY A 77 11.06 -5.09 0.10
CA GLY A 77 11.10 -6.55 0.14
C GLY A 77 12.09 -7.08 1.17
N LEU A 78 13.30 -6.49 1.23
CA LEU A 78 14.31 -6.81 2.24
C LEU A 78 13.83 -6.45 3.64
N LEU A 79 13.34 -5.22 3.83
CA LEU A 79 12.85 -4.71 5.12
C LEU A 79 11.79 -5.62 5.75
N ARG A 80 10.86 -6.12 4.92
CA ARG A 80 9.79 -7.04 5.37
C ARG A 80 10.31 -8.39 5.85
N ARG A 81 11.46 -8.87 5.34
CA ARG A 81 12.03 -10.20 5.71
C ARG A 81 12.84 -10.15 7.00
N THR A 82 13.40 -9.00 7.34
CA THR A 82 14.43 -8.85 8.38
C THR A 82 13.90 -8.37 9.73
N GLY A 83 12.61 -7.99 9.84
CA GLY A 83 12.02 -7.51 11.09
C GLY A 83 12.53 -6.12 11.53
N ARG A 84 12.39 -5.79 12.83
CA ARG A 84 12.56 -4.43 13.40
C ARG A 84 13.87 -3.74 12.95
N PRO A 85 13.78 -2.75 12.06
CA PRO A 85 14.95 -2.09 11.54
C PRO A 85 15.53 -1.07 12.52
N ASP A 86 16.84 -1.16 12.82
CA ASP A 86 17.56 0.02 13.30
C ASP A 86 17.67 1.03 12.16
N ARG A 87 17.09 2.20 12.35
CA ARG A 87 16.96 3.21 11.28
C ARG A 87 18.31 3.58 10.66
N GLN A 88 19.37 3.70 11.48
CA GLN A 88 20.69 4.10 11.00
C GLN A 88 21.35 3.00 10.17
N GLN A 89 21.24 1.74 10.61
CA GLN A 89 21.72 0.59 9.86
C GLN A 89 21.03 0.47 8.50
N TRP A 90 19.70 0.66 8.45
CA TRP A 90 18.95 0.58 7.20
C TRP A 90 19.27 1.73 6.23
N GLN A 91 19.48 2.94 6.75
CA GLN A 91 19.97 4.05 5.92
C GLN A 91 21.38 3.78 5.38
N GLY A 92 22.25 3.13 6.16
CA GLY A 92 23.57 2.68 5.71
C GLY A 92 23.48 1.62 4.61
N LEU A 93 22.63 0.60 4.81
CA LEU A 93 22.38 -0.44 3.82
C LEU A 93 21.80 0.14 2.52
N TYR A 94 20.86 1.09 2.62
CA TYR A 94 20.31 1.78 1.45
C TYR A 94 21.41 2.40 0.58
N ARG A 95 22.37 3.10 1.19
CA ARG A 95 23.51 3.69 0.45
C ARG A 95 24.38 2.64 -0.22
N ILE A 96 24.69 1.55 0.48
CA ILE A 96 25.45 0.43 -0.09
C ILE A 96 24.71 -0.16 -1.29
N MET A 97 23.40 -0.38 -1.16
CA MET A 97 22.56 -0.90 -2.25
C MET A 97 22.55 0.07 -3.44
N GLN A 98 22.40 1.36 -3.19
CA GLN A 98 22.39 2.41 -4.22
C GLN A 98 23.72 2.50 -4.97
N GLU A 99 24.85 2.36 -4.29
CA GLU A 99 26.18 2.47 -4.89
C GLU A 99 26.67 1.18 -5.54
N LYS A 100 26.36 0.02 -4.96
CA LYS A 100 26.98 -1.26 -5.33
C LYS A 100 26.05 -2.22 -6.04
N VAL A 101 24.75 -2.16 -5.78
CA VAL A 101 23.77 -3.16 -6.25
C VAL A 101 22.89 -2.60 -7.36
N TRP A 102 22.18 -1.51 -7.09
CA TRP A 102 21.22 -0.91 -8.01
C TRP A 102 21.74 -0.31 -9.32
N PRO A 103 23.04 0.02 -9.48
CA PRO A 103 23.57 0.33 -10.81
C PRO A 103 23.30 -0.78 -11.83
N ASN A 104 23.28 -2.05 -11.38
CA ASN A 104 23.13 -3.23 -12.22
C ASN A 104 21.83 -4.01 -11.97
N ALA A 105 21.06 -3.68 -10.92
CA ALA A 105 19.89 -4.45 -10.51
C ALA A 105 18.58 -4.06 -11.22
N TYR A 106 18.62 -3.11 -12.17
CA TYR A 106 17.46 -2.74 -12.98
C TYR A 106 17.63 -3.31 -14.39
N PRO A 107 17.02 -4.48 -14.70
CA PRO A 107 17.25 -5.14 -15.98
C PRO A 107 16.76 -4.28 -17.14
N ALA A 108 17.49 -4.27 -18.26
CA ALA A 108 17.12 -3.48 -19.44
C ALA A 108 15.70 -3.76 -19.92
N GLY A 109 15.28 -5.03 -19.97
CA GLY A 109 13.92 -5.39 -20.36
C GLY A 109 12.83 -4.83 -19.41
N VAL A 110 13.14 -4.66 -18.12
CA VAL A 110 12.23 -3.99 -17.17
C VAL A 110 12.21 -2.49 -17.44
N ALA A 111 13.37 -1.87 -17.70
CA ALA A 111 13.47 -0.46 -18.06
C ALA A 111 12.66 -0.13 -19.32
N ASP A 112 12.64 -1.02 -20.29
CA ASP A 112 11.89 -0.87 -21.54
C ASP A 112 10.38 -1.12 -21.35
N ALA A 113 10.00 -2.10 -20.52
CA ALA A 113 8.60 -2.46 -20.29
C ALA A 113 7.85 -1.45 -19.40
N MET A 114 8.53 -0.86 -18.41
CA MET A 114 7.91 0.01 -17.41
C MET A 114 7.22 1.27 -17.99
N PRO A 115 7.82 2.01 -18.94
CA PRO A 115 7.16 3.12 -19.61
C PRO A 115 5.87 2.72 -20.33
N THR A 116 5.83 1.53 -20.94
CA THR A 116 4.65 1.00 -21.63
C THR A 116 3.51 0.74 -20.66
N LEU A 117 3.77 0.01 -19.56
CA LEU A 117 2.77 -0.23 -18.52
C LEU A 117 2.30 1.06 -17.86
N TRP A 118 3.22 2.01 -17.67
CA TRP A 118 2.89 3.31 -17.11
C TRP A 118 1.99 4.14 -18.03
N ARG A 119 2.27 4.15 -19.33
CA ARG A 119 1.43 4.82 -20.32
C ARG A 119 0.03 4.19 -20.36
N ALA A 120 -0.06 2.87 -20.38
CA ALA A 120 -1.34 2.16 -20.32
C ALA A 120 -2.15 2.55 -19.08
N TYR A 121 -1.50 2.65 -17.91
CA TYR A 121 -2.12 3.19 -16.71
C TYR A 121 -2.63 4.63 -16.89
N LEU A 122 -1.79 5.55 -17.41
CA LEU A 122 -2.20 6.94 -17.60
C LEU A 122 -3.40 7.09 -18.55
N ASP A 123 -3.40 6.33 -19.64
CA ASP A 123 -4.39 6.44 -20.71
C ASP A 123 -5.73 5.79 -20.31
N GLY A 124 -5.73 4.81 -19.41
CA GLY A 124 -6.93 4.08 -18.99
C GLY A 124 -7.11 4.02 -17.48
N GLY A 125 -6.24 3.26 -16.80
CA GLY A 125 -6.41 2.87 -15.40
C GLY A 125 -6.47 4.03 -14.40
N ARG A 126 -5.74 5.12 -14.65
CA ARG A 126 -5.68 6.27 -13.75
C ARG A 126 -7.03 6.93 -13.59
N GLY A 127 -7.75 7.14 -14.70
CA GLY A 127 -9.08 7.75 -14.67
C GLY A 127 -10.06 6.91 -13.86
N GLU A 128 -10.02 5.59 -14.01
CA GLU A 128 -10.84 4.64 -13.23
C GLU A 128 -10.54 4.72 -11.74
N MET A 129 -9.27 4.67 -11.34
CA MET A 129 -8.88 4.78 -9.92
C MET A 129 -9.23 6.14 -9.32
N MET A 130 -9.03 7.23 -10.07
CA MET A 130 -9.32 8.58 -9.59
C MET A 130 -10.82 8.80 -9.33
N ARG A 131 -11.70 8.12 -10.08
CA ARG A 131 -13.15 8.18 -9.89
C ARG A 131 -13.63 7.54 -8.59
N LEU A 132 -12.85 6.63 -8.00
CA LEU A 132 -13.16 6.08 -6.68
C LEU A 132 -13.09 7.12 -5.56
N GLY A 133 -12.42 8.26 -5.79
CA GLY A 133 -12.48 9.41 -4.89
C GLY A 133 -11.39 9.43 -3.82
N THR A 134 -11.74 9.96 -2.64
CA THR A 134 -10.86 10.23 -1.50
C THR A 134 -11.48 9.69 -0.21
N PRO A 135 -10.69 9.31 0.82
CA PRO A 135 -9.23 9.43 0.91
C PRO A 135 -8.50 8.43 0.00
N ARG A 136 -7.27 8.77 -0.41
CA ARG A 136 -6.38 7.90 -1.19
C ARG A 136 -5.21 7.44 -0.33
N VAL A 137 -5.39 6.29 0.30
CA VAL A 137 -4.42 5.69 1.22
C VAL A 137 -3.63 4.63 0.49
N THR A 138 -2.30 4.70 0.58
CA THR A 138 -1.40 3.67 0.07
C THR A 138 -0.91 2.80 1.20
N GLN A 139 -0.83 1.49 0.96
CA GLN A 139 -0.42 0.51 1.97
C GLN A 139 -1.17 0.64 3.30
N PRO A 140 -2.52 0.58 3.28
CA PRO A 140 -3.29 0.51 4.52
C PRO A 140 -2.85 -0.71 5.33
N VAL A 141 -2.58 -0.49 6.62
CA VAL A 141 -2.16 -1.55 7.55
C VAL A 141 -3.36 -1.97 8.40
N TYR A 142 -3.65 -3.27 8.43
CA TYR A 142 -4.78 -3.85 9.15
C TYR A 142 -4.26 -4.64 10.36
N ASP A 143 -4.46 -4.10 11.57
CA ASP A 143 -4.14 -4.72 12.87
C ASP A 143 -2.74 -5.38 13.00
N ALA A 144 -1.78 -4.90 12.21
CA ALA A 144 -0.43 -5.44 12.06
C ALA A 144 -0.33 -6.86 11.45
N PHE A 145 -1.42 -7.37 10.88
CA PHE A 145 -1.49 -8.70 10.25
C PHE A 145 -1.42 -8.65 8.73
N ALA A 146 -2.05 -7.65 8.13
CA ALA A 146 -2.13 -7.50 6.68
C ALA A 146 -1.80 -6.08 6.25
N VAL A 147 -1.28 -5.95 5.02
CA VAL A 147 -1.02 -4.67 4.35
C VAL A 147 -1.65 -4.77 2.97
N GLY A 148 -2.67 -3.94 2.72
CA GLY A 148 -3.29 -3.83 1.41
C GLY A 148 -2.46 -2.98 0.45
N ASP A 149 -2.87 -2.85 -0.80
CA ASP A 149 -2.17 -1.97 -1.76
C ASP A 149 -2.70 -0.54 -1.68
N LEU A 150 -4.01 -0.35 -1.87
CA LEU A 150 -4.66 0.96 -1.93
C LEU A 150 -6.05 0.94 -1.29
N VAL A 151 -6.44 2.03 -0.63
CA VAL A 151 -7.85 2.36 -0.38
C VAL A 151 -8.15 3.69 -1.04
N LEU A 152 -9.16 3.72 -1.91
CA LEU A 152 -9.59 4.90 -2.66
C LEU A 152 -11.09 5.13 -2.40
N GLY A 153 -11.43 6.15 -1.62
CA GLY A 153 -12.83 6.52 -1.33
C GLY A 153 -13.72 5.40 -0.80
N GLY A 154 -13.17 4.53 0.06
CA GLY A 154 -13.90 3.37 0.61
C GLY A 154 -13.89 2.13 -0.30
N CYS A 155 -13.15 2.15 -1.41
CA CYS A 155 -12.85 0.96 -2.20
C CYS A 155 -11.45 0.45 -1.88
N LEU A 156 -11.33 -0.81 -1.44
CA LEU A 156 -10.04 -1.48 -1.30
C LEU A 156 -9.60 -2.04 -2.64
N VAL A 157 -8.46 -1.58 -3.15
CA VAL A 157 -7.92 -1.98 -4.45
C VAL A 157 -6.62 -2.74 -4.29
N ASP A 158 -6.56 -3.93 -4.89
CA ASP A 158 -5.36 -4.76 -5.05
C ASP A 158 -4.83 -4.66 -6.49
N ILE A 159 -3.51 -4.56 -6.66
CA ILE A 159 -2.89 -4.37 -7.97
C ILE A 159 -2.25 -5.66 -8.44
N LYS A 160 -2.74 -6.21 -9.55
CA LYS A 160 -2.24 -7.44 -10.16
C LYS A 160 -1.76 -7.18 -11.58
N VAL A 161 -0.61 -7.73 -11.94
CA VAL A 161 -0.06 -7.64 -13.31
C VAL A 161 -0.02 -9.04 -13.91
N TYR A 162 -1.14 -9.44 -14.53
CA TYR A 162 -1.34 -10.74 -15.17
C TYR A 162 -1.76 -10.53 -16.61
N ALA A 163 -1.22 -11.33 -17.53
CA ALA A 163 -1.64 -11.32 -18.94
C ALA A 163 -2.98 -12.07 -19.14
N ASP A 164 -3.22 -13.10 -18.33
CA ASP A 164 -4.51 -13.78 -18.20
C ASP A 164 -4.86 -13.89 -16.70
N PRO A 165 -5.75 -13.02 -16.18
CA PRO A 165 -6.10 -13.00 -14.77
C PRO A 165 -7.22 -13.99 -14.42
N ALA A 166 -7.97 -14.50 -15.40
CA ALA A 166 -9.22 -15.24 -15.14
C ALA A 166 -9.05 -16.43 -14.18
N PRO A 167 -7.99 -17.26 -14.29
CA PRO A 167 -7.80 -18.38 -13.37
C PRO A 167 -7.53 -17.97 -11.91
N ALA A 168 -6.98 -16.79 -11.68
CA ALA A 168 -6.57 -16.31 -10.35
C ALA A 168 -7.57 -15.35 -9.71
N LEU A 169 -8.61 -14.92 -10.44
CA LEU A 169 -9.63 -14.00 -9.93
C LEU A 169 -10.25 -14.47 -8.60
N PRO A 170 -10.65 -15.75 -8.41
CA PRO A 170 -11.20 -16.18 -7.12
C PRO A 170 -10.24 -15.95 -5.94
N GLU A 171 -8.96 -16.26 -6.11
CA GLU A 171 -7.94 -16.06 -5.07
C GLU A 171 -7.73 -14.58 -4.74
N PHE A 172 -7.80 -13.70 -5.75
CA PHE A 172 -7.71 -12.25 -5.52
C PHE A 172 -8.91 -11.74 -4.72
N MET A 173 -10.11 -12.25 -5.00
CA MET A 173 -11.33 -11.89 -4.27
C MET A 173 -11.27 -12.37 -2.82
N ASP A 174 -10.84 -13.61 -2.58
CA ASP A 174 -10.65 -14.16 -1.23
C ASP A 174 -9.64 -13.34 -0.43
N GLN A 175 -8.52 -12.95 -1.07
CA GLN A 175 -7.49 -12.11 -0.47
C GLN A 175 -8.07 -10.73 -0.07
N LEU A 176 -8.80 -10.08 -0.97
CA LEU A 176 -9.44 -8.78 -0.74
C LEU A 176 -10.45 -8.86 0.41
N LEU A 177 -11.30 -9.89 0.44
CA LEU A 177 -12.24 -10.10 1.55
C LEU A 177 -11.49 -10.30 2.87
N GLY A 178 -10.39 -11.06 2.88
CA GLY A 178 -9.54 -11.20 4.05
C GLY A 178 -9.03 -9.85 4.58
N TYR A 179 -8.64 -8.93 3.70
CA TYR A 179 -8.24 -7.58 4.07
C TYR A 179 -9.39 -6.71 4.58
N VAL A 180 -10.57 -6.75 3.94
CA VAL A 180 -11.77 -6.05 4.41
C VAL A 180 -12.15 -6.48 5.83
N LEU A 181 -12.09 -7.78 6.10
CA LEU A 181 -12.39 -8.33 7.41
C LEU A 181 -11.28 -8.07 8.45
N SER A 182 -10.06 -7.77 7.99
CA SER A 182 -8.95 -7.35 8.84
C SER A 182 -9.04 -5.88 9.26
N ASP A 183 -9.80 -5.03 8.54
CA ASP A 183 -10.14 -3.66 8.97
C ASP A 183 -11.19 -3.67 10.09
N SER A 184 -10.79 -4.22 11.22
CA SER A 184 -11.69 -4.61 12.29
C SER A 184 -12.31 -3.41 13.05
N ALA A 185 -11.67 -2.24 12.95
CA ALA A 185 -12.17 -0.97 13.49
C ALA A 185 -12.97 -0.15 12.45
N ASP A 186 -13.14 -0.68 11.23
CA ASP A 186 -13.75 0.03 10.10
C ASP A 186 -13.07 1.38 9.82
N ALA A 187 -11.75 1.44 10.02
CA ALA A 187 -10.97 2.69 9.97
C ALA A 187 -10.96 3.30 8.56
N PHE A 188 -11.11 2.47 7.54
CA PHE A 188 -11.10 2.87 6.14
C PHE A 188 -12.50 2.93 5.52
N ALA A 189 -13.54 2.60 6.29
CA ALA A 189 -14.93 2.55 5.84
C ALA A 189 -15.10 1.81 4.50
N ILE A 190 -14.45 0.66 4.35
CA ILE A 190 -14.43 -0.07 3.07
C ILE A 190 -15.82 -0.65 2.77
N ARG A 191 -16.38 -0.31 1.60
CA ARG A 191 -17.73 -0.75 1.14
C ARG A 191 -17.70 -1.45 -0.21
N SER A 192 -16.62 -1.30 -0.97
CA SER A 192 -16.39 -2.00 -2.22
C SER A 192 -14.95 -2.50 -2.30
N ILE A 193 -14.73 -3.45 -3.20
CA ILE A 193 -13.43 -4.02 -3.50
C ILE A 193 -13.14 -3.90 -4.98
N GLY A 194 -11.86 -3.85 -5.33
CA GLY A 194 -11.44 -3.83 -6.72
C GLY A 194 -10.09 -4.49 -6.96
N VAL A 195 -9.94 -5.01 -8.18
CA VAL A 195 -8.68 -5.54 -8.68
C VAL A 195 -8.27 -4.69 -9.87
N TYR A 196 -7.15 -3.98 -9.74
CA TYR A 196 -6.55 -3.31 -10.88
C TYR A 196 -5.63 -4.26 -11.63
N LEU A 197 -6.01 -4.57 -12.88
CA LEU A 197 -5.28 -5.42 -13.80
C LEU A 197 -4.30 -4.59 -14.61
N GLY A 198 -3.07 -4.44 -14.10
CA GLY A 198 -2.06 -3.54 -14.65
C GLY A 198 -1.62 -3.86 -16.08
N TRP A 199 -1.66 -5.12 -16.51
CA TRP A 199 -1.37 -5.50 -17.91
C TRP A 199 -2.46 -5.00 -18.87
N HIS A 200 -3.72 -4.98 -18.41
CA HIS A 200 -4.88 -4.61 -19.21
C HIS A 200 -5.28 -3.14 -19.03
N ALA A 201 -4.68 -2.44 -18.05
CA ALA A 201 -5.06 -1.10 -17.63
C ALA A 201 -6.57 -0.96 -17.37
N ARG A 202 -7.11 -1.91 -16.60
CA ARG A 202 -8.54 -1.96 -16.22
C ARG A 202 -8.70 -2.23 -14.74
N LEU A 203 -9.64 -1.54 -14.12
CA LEU A 203 -10.10 -1.73 -12.77
C LEU A 203 -11.41 -2.50 -12.78
N LEU A 204 -11.41 -3.68 -12.17
CA LEU A 204 -12.63 -4.42 -11.88
C LEU A 204 -13.08 -4.03 -10.47
N THR A 205 -14.37 -3.76 -10.29
CA THR A 205 -14.94 -3.37 -8.98
C THR A 205 -16.20 -4.16 -8.69
N ALA A 206 -16.43 -4.44 -7.42
CA ALA A 206 -17.68 -5.00 -6.91
C ALA A 206 -18.04 -4.34 -5.58
N GLU A 207 -19.33 -4.08 -5.37
CA GLU A 207 -19.86 -3.71 -4.05
C GLU A 207 -19.79 -4.93 -3.13
N LEU A 208 -19.49 -4.73 -1.84
CA LEU A 208 -19.32 -5.85 -0.90
C LEU A 208 -20.61 -6.62 -0.63
N SER A 209 -21.78 -6.03 -0.90
CA SER A 209 -23.07 -6.70 -0.78
C SER A 209 -23.18 -7.93 -1.69
N GLU A 210 -22.61 -7.87 -2.89
CA GLU A 210 -22.63 -8.97 -3.87
C GLU A 210 -21.87 -10.23 -3.39
N PRO A 211 -20.56 -10.18 -3.08
CA PRO A 211 -19.82 -11.35 -2.61
C PRO A 211 -20.26 -11.83 -1.21
N LEU A 212 -20.87 -10.96 -0.40
CA LEU A 212 -21.41 -11.34 0.91
C LEU A 212 -22.84 -11.87 0.84
N GLY A 213 -23.53 -11.76 -0.31
CA GLY A 213 -24.90 -12.21 -0.48
C GLY A 213 -25.90 -11.53 0.46
N CYS A 214 -25.71 -10.23 0.73
CA CYS A 214 -26.56 -9.47 1.64
C CYS A 214 -27.10 -8.19 0.99
N GLU A 215 -28.21 -7.67 1.52
CA GLU A 215 -28.77 -6.40 1.06
C GLU A 215 -27.86 -5.22 1.43
N GLN A 216 -27.80 -4.20 0.57
CA GLN A 216 -26.94 -3.03 0.82
C GLN A 216 -27.26 -2.33 2.16
N THR A 217 -28.52 -2.33 2.58
CA THR A 217 -28.96 -1.76 3.85
C THR A 217 -28.47 -2.56 5.07
N GLN A 218 -28.08 -3.82 4.89
CA GLN A 218 -27.58 -4.71 5.94
C GLN A 218 -26.06 -4.81 5.97
N LEU A 219 -25.38 -4.35 4.92
CA LEU A 219 -23.93 -4.51 4.71
C LEU A 219 -23.08 -4.12 5.93
N VAL A 220 -23.37 -2.96 6.55
CA VAL A 220 -22.59 -2.47 7.70
C VAL A 220 -22.73 -3.41 8.91
N GLN A 221 -23.93 -3.92 9.15
CA GLN A 221 -24.18 -4.88 10.23
C GLN A 221 -23.44 -6.20 9.94
N SER A 222 -23.60 -6.75 8.73
CA SER A 222 -22.96 -8.01 8.32
C SER A 222 -21.43 -7.91 8.40
N LEU A 223 -20.83 -6.80 7.95
CA LEU A 223 -19.39 -6.56 8.07
C LEU A 223 -18.93 -6.50 9.53
N THR A 224 -19.71 -5.87 10.40
CA THR A 224 -19.38 -5.77 11.83
C THR A 224 -19.34 -7.15 12.49
N GLU A 225 -20.34 -8.00 12.20
CA GLU A 225 -20.42 -9.37 12.69
C GLU A 225 -19.25 -10.22 12.16
N LEU A 226 -19.00 -10.18 10.85
CA LEU A 226 -17.92 -10.93 10.21
C LEU A 226 -16.53 -10.49 10.68
N ARG A 227 -16.28 -9.18 10.83
CA ARG A 227 -15.02 -8.66 11.39
C ARG A 227 -14.81 -9.09 12.84
N THR A 228 -15.87 -9.13 13.63
CA THR A 228 -15.81 -9.63 15.02
C THR A 228 -15.45 -11.11 15.06
N ALA A 229 -16.10 -11.92 14.23
CA ALA A 229 -15.81 -13.36 14.11
C ALA A 229 -14.38 -13.60 13.60
N MET A 230 -13.97 -12.92 12.53
CA MET A 230 -12.62 -13.00 11.96
C MET A 230 -11.56 -12.62 13.02
N ARG A 231 -11.77 -11.50 13.73
CA ARG A 231 -10.86 -11.06 14.80
C ARG A 231 -10.71 -12.12 15.90
N ALA A 232 -11.79 -12.82 16.26
CA ALA A 232 -11.73 -13.90 17.24
C ALA A 232 -10.89 -15.09 16.73
N ILE A 233 -11.06 -15.46 15.45
CA ILE A 233 -10.33 -16.56 14.80
C ILE A 233 -8.84 -16.24 14.66
N ILE A 234 -8.48 -15.05 14.16
CA ILE A 234 -7.08 -14.72 13.87
C ILE A 234 -6.29 -14.23 15.08
N ARG A 235 -6.96 -13.93 16.22
CA ARG A 235 -6.29 -13.37 17.42
C ARG A 235 -5.04 -14.14 17.86
N PRO A 236 -5.03 -15.48 17.94
CA PRO A 236 -3.82 -16.22 18.33
C PRO A 236 -2.67 -15.99 17.35
N GLU A 237 -2.95 -16.00 16.05
CA GLU A 237 -1.95 -15.78 15.00
C GLU A 237 -1.48 -14.33 14.95
N VAL A 238 -2.36 -13.35 15.19
CA VAL A 238 -1.98 -11.94 15.31
C VAL A 238 -1.08 -11.73 16.52
N GLN A 239 -1.40 -12.33 17.67
CA GLN A 239 -0.55 -12.27 18.87
C GLN A 239 0.81 -12.91 18.63
N ARG A 240 0.84 -14.06 17.96
CA ARG A 240 2.07 -14.76 17.55
C ARG A 240 2.88 -13.92 16.57
N ALA A 241 2.26 -13.36 15.53
CA ALA A 241 2.90 -12.49 14.56
C ALA A 241 3.45 -11.21 15.21
N ARG A 242 2.69 -10.60 16.12
CA ARG A 242 3.16 -9.46 16.92
C ARG A 242 4.32 -9.87 17.83
N PHE A 243 4.32 -11.05 18.44
CA PHE A 243 5.46 -11.54 19.22
C PHE A 243 6.72 -11.65 18.35
N TYR A 244 6.63 -12.27 17.18
CA TYR A 244 7.79 -12.38 16.27
C TYR A 244 8.23 -11.03 15.69
N LYS A 245 7.28 -10.12 15.38
CA LYS A 245 7.56 -8.81 14.78
C LYS A 245 7.97 -7.76 15.82
N HIS A 246 7.57 -7.92 17.08
CA HIS A 246 7.71 -6.91 18.12
C HIS A 246 8.40 -7.39 19.42
N GLY A 247 8.80 -8.66 19.54
CA GLY A 247 9.62 -9.16 20.65
C GLY A 247 9.00 -9.04 22.05
N THR A 248 7.70 -8.75 22.14
CA THR A 248 6.95 -8.65 23.42
C THR A 248 5.85 -9.69 23.44
N LEU A 249 5.89 -10.59 24.43
CA LEU A 249 4.75 -11.45 24.75
C LEU A 249 3.63 -10.57 25.32
N PRO A 250 2.35 -10.78 24.95
CA PRO A 250 1.27 -10.34 25.81
C PRO A 250 1.46 -11.03 27.17
N GLY A 251 1.35 -10.27 28.27
CA GLY A 251 1.22 -10.87 29.59
C GLY A 251 0.03 -11.86 29.59
N PRO A 252 0.08 -12.92 30.43
CA PRO A 252 -1.04 -13.84 30.52
C PRO A 252 -2.34 -13.07 30.79
N PRO A 253 -3.49 -13.51 30.24
CA PRO A 253 -4.77 -12.89 30.56
C PRO A 253 -4.93 -12.91 32.07
N GLY A 254 -4.95 -11.72 32.67
CA GLY A 254 -5.15 -11.57 34.10
C GLY A 254 -6.48 -12.19 34.47
N GLU A 255 -6.45 -13.21 35.32
CA GLU A 255 -7.62 -13.61 36.09
C GLU A 255 -8.03 -12.38 36.91
N HIS A 256 -9.12 -11.74 36.51
CA HIS A 256 -9.75 -10.73 37.34
C HIS A 256 -10.31 -11.44 38.59
N PRO A 257 -9.97 -10.98 39.82
CA PRO A 257 -10.64 -11.42 41.03
C PRO A 257 -12.09 -10.96 41.08
#